data_AF-A0A960ICP5-F1
#
_entry.id   AF-A0A960ICP5-F1
#
_cell.length_a   1.000
_cell.length_b   1.000
_cell.length_c   1.000
_cell.angle_alpha   90.00
_cell.angle_beta   90.00
_cell.angle_gamma   90.00
#
_symmetry.space_group_name_H-M   'P 1'
#
loop_
_entity.id
_entity.type
_entity.pdbx_description
1 polymer ?
#
loop_
_entity_poly.entity_id
_entity_poly.type
_entity_poly.pdbx_seq_one_letter_code
_entity_poly.pdbx_strand_id
1 'polypeptide(L)'
;MGGGRNKIATIDRRRQQVDRYEVRWRAHLRTGGQRDFRQRFDRAGDADEFIKCLNAVGLSGSTWALDDNGRPVDSTQHGGGVAAAAAAPSTVWAALLAYRSATWRGASGNGRKVAAPSLRAMARILKSDAPPLPSATRAYLDLVAFRAEKEPDELSLRAEKFSHDGRIFSAVEIIAGRTFLERWSLPLVDLDRSHIRRLIAELGTGKAASTEGRRWTQVRAVLRWWHDESFVSGDLTSRLGVIRGTSVPTLGDDEAIPDENEMWSMAWALCLKGKPQYAALPLVMGGAGLRIGECCELRRRDCTDGPKGGMWISVRGTLANPGTSWTDSGDGIERRGTKAKGPDGDLRGRRTYLPPAEASILRTHLERFCARAADARVFTSTTGRHLDVGHLQERAWKPARELAFPDDHRLHHVGRHAFRHLAVTRWLRAGVPLRTAARWGGWNDVATMLRWYESRLPGDDVFAAGRMVGPPQL
;
A
#
# COMPACT_ATOMS: atom_id res chain seq x y z
N MET A 1 -14.15 8.10 39.71
CA MET A 1 -15.11 8.34 38.62
C MET A 1 -15.32 7.04 37.89
N GLY A 2 -16.56 6.67 37.55
CA GLY A 2 -16.85 5.45 36.80
C GLY A 2 -18.01 5.71 35.85
N GLY A 3 -17.89 5.24 34.62
CA GLY A 3 -18.92 5.37 33.60
C GLY A 3 -19.19 4.02 32.94
N GLY A 4 -20.44 3.57 32.99
CA GLY A 4 -20.89 2.39 32.25
C GLY A 4 -21.26 2.77 30.83
N ARG A 5 -21.02 1.86 29.88
CA ARG A 5 -21.50 1.99 28.50
C ARG A 5 -22.92 1.45 28.40
N ASN A 6 -23.84 2.29 27.97
CA ASN A 6 -25.20 1.87 27.63
C ASN A 6 -25.34 1.77 26.11
N LYS A 7 -25.85 0.64 25.64
CA LYS A 7 -26.26 0.47 24.24
C LYS A 7 -27.60 1.18 24.04
N ILE A 8 -27.67 2.10 23.09
CA ILE A 8 -28.86 2.86 22.75
C ILE A 8 -29.22 2.62 21.28
N ALA A 9 -30.47 2.23 21.02
CA ALA A 9 -31.00 2.21 19.67
C ALA A 9 -31.35 3.65 19.25
N THR A 10 -30.77 4.10 18.15
CA THR A 10 -31.05 5.43 17.59
C THR A 10 -31.41 5.32 16.13
N ILE A 11 -32.18 6.27 15.63
CA ILE A 11 -32.55 6.33 14.22
C ILE A 11 -31.55 7.23 13.50
N ASP A 12 -30.87 6.69 12.49
CA ASP A 12 -29.93 7.47 11.69
C ASP A 12 -30.65 8.43 10.73
N ARG A 13 -29.88 9.26 10.00
CA ARG A 13 -30.45 10.24 9.06
C ARG A 13 -31.21 9.59 7.89
N ARG A 14 -31.10 8.28 7.69
CA ARG A 14 -31.79 7.47 6.67
C ARG A 14 -32.99 6.71 7.24
N ARG A 15 -33.42 7.03 8.46
CA ARG A 15 -34.49 6.36 9.20
C ARG A 15 -34.21 4.88 9.49
N GLN A 16 -32.95 4.45 9.49
CA GLN A 16 -32.57 3.10 9.88
C GLN A 16 -32.21 3.04 11.36
N GLN A 17 -32.61 1.96 12.02
CA GLN A 17 -32.24 1.71 13.42
C GLN A 17 -30.77 1.32 13.48
N VAL A 18 -29.97 2.13 14.16
CA VAL A 18 -28.55 1.91 14.40
C VAL A 18 -28.26 1.88 15.89
N ASP A 19 -27.44 0.92 16.28
CA ASP A 19 -26.95 0.80 17.65
C ASP A 19 -25.82 1.80 17.88
N ARG A 20 -25.98 2.67 18.87
CA ARG A 20 -24.93 3.55 19.39
C ARG A 20 -24.62 3.22 20.83
N TYR A 21 -23.45 3.65 21.28
CA TYR A 21 -22.96 3.40 22.62
C TYR A 21 -22.77 4.72 23.33
N GLU A 22 -23.45 4.91 24.46
CA GLU A 22 -23.36 6.11 25.27
C GLU A 22 -22.60 5.81 26.57
N VAL A 23 -21.56 6.59 26.84
CA VAL A 23 -20.83 6.58 28.10
C VAL A 23 -21.24 7.81 28.89
N ARG A 24 -21.67 7.62 30.14
CA ARG A 24 -21.99 8.70 31.07
C ARG A 24 -21.03 8.67 32.24
N TRP A 25 -20.55 9.82 32.68
CA TRP A 25 -19.70 9.92 33.87
C TRP A 25 -19.98 11.23 34.62
N ARG A 26 -19.69 11.22 35.91
CA ARG A 26 -19.75 12.39 36.78
C ARG A 26 -18.35 12.83 37.14
N ALA A 27 -18.05 14.11 36.97
CA ALA A 27 -16.76 14.69 37.34
C ALA A 27 -16.93 15.88 38.29
N HIS A 28 -15.99 16.01 39.22
CA HIS A 28 -15.84 17.21 40.04
C HIS A 28 -14.93 18.19 39.31
N LEU A 29 -15.46 19.37 38.99
CA LEU A 29 -14.70 20.43 38.36
C LEU A 29 -13.83 21.15 39.39
N ARG A 30 -12.67 21.65 38.95
CA ARG A 30 -11.76 22.45 39.79
C ARG A 30 -12.41 23.73 40.33
N THR A 31 -13.45 24.22 39.66
CA THR A 31 -14.27 25.37 40.06
C THR A 31 -15.26 25.08 41.21
N GLY A 32 -15.24 23.87 41.79
CA GLY A 32 -15.99 23.55 43.01
C GLY A 32 -17.39 22.96 42.80
N GLY A 33 -17.71 22.42 41.61
CA GLY A 33 -19.03 21.83 41.32
C GLY A 33 -18.95 20.42 40.70
N GLN A 34 -19.98 19.61 40.91
CA GLN A 34 -20.17 18.33 40.20
C GLN A 34 -20.96 18.56 38.90
N ARG A 35 -20.51 17.94 37.80
CA ARG A 35 -21.26 17.90 36.53
C ARG A 35 -21.34 16.48 35.97
N ASP A 36 -22.48 16.19 35.35
CA ASP A 36 -22.73 14.96 34.61
C ASP A 36 -22.44 15.17 33.13
N PHE A 37 -21.70 14.23 32.56
CA PHE A 37 -21.26 14.22 31.18
C PHE A 37 -21.80 13.00 30.45
N ARG A 38 -21.99 13.15 29.14
CA ARG A 38 -22.34 12.06 28.24
C ARG A 38 -21.58 12.20 26.93
N GLN A 39 -21.09 11.07 26.40
CA GLN A 39 -20.48 10.98 25.09
C GLN A 39 -20.99 9.74 24.35
N ARG A 40 -21.23 9.89 23.05
CA ARG A 40 -21.76 8.82 22.19
C ARG A 40 -20.69 8.35 21.21
N PHE A 41 -20.66 7.05 20.97
CA PHE A 41 -19.73 6.35 20.10
C PHE A 41 -20.51 5.47 19.13
N ASP A 42 -20.04 5.36 17.89
CA ASP A 42 -20.64 4.49 16.89
C ASP A 42 -20.20 3.02 17.05
N ARG A 43 -19.08 2.77 17.75
CA ARG A 43 -18.57 1.41 18.02
C ARG A 43 -18.42 1.15 19.51
N ALA A 44 -18.71 -0.10 19.89
CA ALA A 44 -18.51 -0.63 21.23
C ALA A 44 -17.06 -0.44 21.73
N GLY A 45 -16.08 -0.81 20.90
CA GLY A 45 -14.66 -0.72 21.26
C GLY A 45 -14.19 0.69 21.61
N ASP A 46 -14.67 1.70 20.87
CA ASP A 46 -14.30 3.11 21.08
C ASP A 46 -14.84 3.62 22.43
N ALA A 47 -16.06 3.18 22.81
CA ALA A 47 -16.62 3.47 24.12
C ALA A 47 -15.87 2.75 25.26
N ASP A 48 -15.41 1.51 25.05
CA ASP A 48 -14.66 0.75 26.05
C ASP A 48 -13.26 1.34 26.27
N GLU A 49 -12.61 1.81 25.21
CA GLU A 49 -11.34 2.52 25.29
C GLU A 49 -11.48 3.85 26.04
N PHE A 50 -12.55 4.60 25.75
CA PHE A 50 -12.86 5.83 26.48
C PHE A 50 -13.13 5.59 27.98
N ILE A 51 -13.81 4.49 28.33
CA ILE A 51 -14.02 4.10 29.74
C ILE A 51 -12.70 3.76 30.43
N LYS A 52 -11.77 3.09 29.74
CA LYS A 52 -10.42 2.83 30.29
C LYS A 52 -9.69 4.13 30.58
N CYS A 53 -9.77 5.13 29.70
CA CYS A 53 -9.20 6.46 29.93
C CYS A 53 -9.84 7.13 31.17
N LEU A 54 -11.18 7.13 31.28
CA LEU A 54 -11.88 7.69 32.44
C LEU A 54 -11.48 7.02 33.76
N ASN A 55 -11.33 5.70 33.77
CA ASN A 55 -10.94 4.93 34.96
C ASN A 55 -9.46 5.14 35.32
N ALA A 56 -8.64 5.54 34.35
CA ALA A 56 -7.24 5.87 34.56
C ALA A 56 -7.04 7.28 35.16
N VAL A 57 -8.05 8.16 35.12
CA VAL A 57 -7.91 9.53 35.64
C VAL A 57 -7.65 9.53 37.15
N GLY A 58 -6.52 10.12 37.57
CA GLY A 58 -6.15 10.27 38.99
C GLY A 58 -5.55 9.02 39.64
N LEU A 59 -5.29 7.94 38.90
CA LEU A 59 -4.53 6.80 39.41
C LEU A 59 -3.03 7.15 39.50
N SER A 60 -2.37 6.67 40.55
CA SER A 60 -0.91 6.83 40.70
C SER A 60 -0.17 6.20 39.51
N GLY A 61 0.61 7.00 38.78
CA GLY A 61 1.33 6.57 37.58
C GLY A 61 0.54 6.64 36.27
N SER A 62 -0.74 7.03 36.33
CA SER A 62 -1.52 7.34 35.12
C SER A 62 -1.25 8.75 34.64
N THR A 63 -1.19 8.92 33.33
CA THR A 63 -1.01 10.19 32.66
C THR A 63 -2.34 10.88 32.34
N TRP A 64 -3.48 10.27 32.68
CA TRP A 64 -4.78 10.85 32.38
C TRP A 64 -5.26 11.80 33.49
N ALA A 65 -5.69 13.00 33.10
CA ALA A 65 -6.28 14.04 33.94
C ALA A 65 -7.62 14.51 33.36
N LEU A 66 -8.39 15.30 34.10
CA LEU A 66 -9.53 16.02 33.50
C LEU A 66 -9.09 17.42 33.05
N ASP A 67 -9.59 17.85 31.89
CA ASP A 67 -9.54 19.25 31.48
C ASP A 67 -10.51 20.11 32.32
N ASP A 68 -10.47 21.44 32.12
CA ASP A 68 -11.34 22.38 32.83
C ASP A 68 -12.84 22.17 32.58
N ASN A 69 -13.17 21.39 31.54
CA ASN A 69 -14.53 21.00 31.17
C ASN A 69 -14.90 19.59 31.66
N GLY A 70 -14.08 18.94 32.49
CA GLY A 70 -14.37 17.63 33.07
C GLY A 70 -14.23 16.44 32.11
N ARG A 71 -13.48 16.60 31.00
CA ARG A 71 -13.20 15.54 30.02
C ARG A 71 -11.79 14.95 30.23
N PRO A 72 -11.61 13.62 30.08
CA PRO A 72 -10.31 12.99 30.24
C PRO A 72 -9.34 13.41 29.11
N VAL A 73 -8.14 13.85 29.49
CA VAL A 73 -7.03 14.24 28.61
C VAL A 73 -5.72 13.62 29.11
N ASP A 74 -4.80 13.30 28.20
CA ASP A 74 -3.49 12.74 28.55
C ASP A 74 -2.49 13.87 28.81
N SER A 75 -2.03 14.00 30.06
CA SER A 75 -1.08 15.00 30.53
C SER A 75 0.32 14.82 29.94
N THR A 76 0.66 13.67 29.35
CA THR A 76 1.92 13.53 28.60
C THR A 76 1.91 14.26 27.26
N GLN A 77 0.73 14.58 26.71
CA GLN A 77 0.63 15.45 25.53
C GLN A 77 0.96 16.91 25.85
N HIS A 78 0.93 17.31 27.12
CA HIS A 78 1.24 18.68 27.58
C HIS A 78 2.53 18.77 28.43
N GLY A 79 3.24 17.65 28.61
CA GLY A 79 4.43 17.55 29.47
C GLY A 79 5.78 17.57 28.73
N GLY A 80 5.79 17.86 27.43
CA GLY A 80 7.01 18.28 26.75
C GLY A 80 7.25 19.75 27.07
N GLY A 81 8.44 20.11 27.55
CA GLY A 81 8.83 21.50 27.76
C GLY A 81 8.42 22.36 26.56
N VAL A 82 7.97 23.59 26.83
CA VAL A 82 7.36 24.53 25.89
C VAL A 82 8.28 24.80 24.68
N ALA A 83 8.34 23.84 23.76
CA ALA A 83 8.45 24.15 22.36
C ALA A 83 7.11 24.80 22.03
N ALA A 84 7.15 26.09 21.68
CA ALA A 84 5.98 26.85 21.25
C ALA A 84 5.07 25.93 20.42
N ALA A 85 3.82 25.73 20.88
CA ALA A 85 2.84 24.94 20.14
C ALA A 85 2.88 25.45 18.70
N ALA A 86 3.41 24.62 17.78
CA ALA A 86 3.58 25.03 16.40
C ALA A 86 2.19 25.45 15.93
N ALA A 87 2.06 26.72 15.51
CA ALA A 87 0.78 27.25 15.09
C ALA A 87 0.16 26.29 14.07
N ALA A 88 -1.13 26.01 14.22
CA ALA A 88 -1.85 25.15 13.28
C ALA A 88 -1.55 25.61 11.85
N PRO A 89 -1.30 24.68 10.91
CA PRO A 89 -0.89 25.04 9.56
C PRO A 89 -1.96 25.94 8.94
N SER A 90 -1.53 27.11 8.45
CA SER A 90 -2.43 28.12 7.88
C SER A 90 -2.54 28.06 6.35
N THR A 91 -1.62 27.34 5.69
CA THR A 91 -1.56 27.18 4.23
C THR A 91 -1.59 25.72 3.81
N VAL A 92 -1.98 25.46 2.56
CA VAL A 92 -1.97 24.13 1.95
C VAL A 92 -0.60 23.46 2.07
N TRP A 93 0.49 24.20 1.82
CA TRP A 93 1.86 23.70 1.92
C TRP A 93 2.19 23.26 3.35
N ALA A 94 1.93 24.11 4.34
CA ALA A 94 2.16 23.77 5.75
C ALA A 94 1.34 22.55 6.19
N ALA A 95 0.08 22.44 5.74
CA ALA A 95 -0.80 21.31 6.05
C ALA A 95 -0.34 20.00 5.39
N LEU A 96 0.26 20.06 4.19
CA LEU A 96 0.86 18.91 3.53
C LEU A 96 2.11 18.43 4.26
N LEU A 97 2.95 19.35 4.76
CA LEU A 97 4.12 19.01 5.56
C LEU A 97 3.71 18.33 6.87
N ALA A 98 2.66 18.84 7.53
CA ALA A 98 2.07 18.23 8.72
C ALA A 98 1.54 16.82 8.44
N TYR A 99 0.75 16.64 7.37
CA TYR A 99 0.24 15.32 6.95
C TYR A 99 1.38 14.34 6.68
N ARG A 100 2.41 14.77 5.95
CA ARG A 100 3.58 13.95 5.65
C ARG A 100 4.29 13.55 6.93
N SER A 101 4.59 14.47 7.83
CA SER A 101 5.29 14.16 9.07
C SER A 101 4.48 13.22 9.98
N ALA A 102 3.15 13.29 9.96
CA ALA A 102 2.28 12.36 10.67
C ALA A 102 2.24 10.95 10.03
N THR A 103 2.36 10.85 8.71
CA THR A 103 2.06 9.59 7.99
C THR A 103 3.28 8.86 7.42
N TRP A 104 4.40 9.55 7.16
CA TRP A 104 5.57 8.95 6.49
C TRP A 104 6.37 8.00 7.39
N ARG A 105 6.33 8.18 8.72
CA ARG A 105 7.01 7.30 9.69
C ARG A 105 6.62 5.83 9.52
N GLY A 106 5.37 5.55 9.17
CA GLY A 106 4.86 4.19 8.91
C GLY A 106 4.79 3.80 7.42
N ALA A 107 5.10 4.72 6.51
CA ALA A 107 4.94 4.50 5.07
C ALA A 107 6.19 3.91 4.44
N SER A 108 6.04 2.79 3.72
CA SER A 108 7.13 2.23 2.91
C SER A 108 7.59 3.20 1.81
N GLY A 109 8.85 3.13 1.40
CA GLY A 109 9.41 3.98 0.34
C GLY A 109 8.61 3.93 -0.96
N ASN A 110 8.14 2.73 -1.36
CA ASN A 110 7.26 2.61 -2.53
C ASN A 110 5.87 3.24 -2.31
N GLY A 111 5.36 3.21 -1.08
CA GLY A 111 4.12 3.90 -0.71
C GLY A 111 4.26 5.41 -0.86
N ARG A 112 5.36 5.96 -0.34
CA ARG A 112 5.72 7.39 -0.47
C ARG A 112 5.83 7.78 -1.95
N LYS A 113 6.54 6.99 -2.75
CA LYS A 113 6.70 7.18 -4.20
C LYS A 113 5.37 7.22 -4.96
N VAL A 114 4.43 6.34 -4.60
CA VAL A 114 3.10 6.29 -5.23
C VAL A 114 2.23 7.49 -4.81
N ALA A 115 2.36 7.93 -3.55
CA ALA A 115 1.57 9.03 -3.02
C ALA A 115 2.06 10.42 -3.46
N ALA A 116 3.38 10.59 -3.61
CA ALA A 116 4.02 11.87 -3.84
C ALA A 116 3.48 12.68 -5.04
N PRO A 117 3.15 12.10 -6.21
CA PRO A 117 2.56 12.86 -7.31
C PRO A 117 1.27 13.60 -6.91
N SER A 118 0.46 12.99 -6.03
CA SER A 118 -0.78 13.61 -5.55
C SER A 118 -0.49 14.75 -4.57
N LEU A 119 0.45 14.56 -3.64
CA LEU A 119 0.88 15.60 -2.70
C LEU A 119 1.51 16.80 -3.42
N ARG A 120 2.34 16.55 -4.45
CA ARG A 120 2.97 17.59 -5.28
C ARG A 120 1.97 18.36 -6.13
N ALA A 121 0.89 17.70 -6.58
CA ALA A 121 -0.21 18.40 -7.25
C ALA A 121 -0.98 19.28 -6.25
N MET A 122 -1.26 18.79 -5.03
CA MET A 122 -1.86 19.60 -3.97
C MET A 122 -0.98 20.79 -3.58
N ALA A 123 0.35 20.61 -3.52
CA ALA A 123 1.30 21.69 -3.19
C ALA A 123 1.28 22.84 -4.20
N ARG A 124 0.77 22.61 -5.43
CA ARG A 124 0.60 23.63 -6.47
C ARG A 124 -0.76 24.34 -6.42
N ILE A 125 -1.54 24.12 -5.36
CA ILE A 125 -2.69 24.97 -5.06
C ILE A 125 -2.15 26.26 -4.43
N LEU A 126 -2.03 27.28 -5.27
CA LEU A 126 -1.45 28.59 -4.94
C LEU A 126 -2.55 29.66 -4.84
N LYS A 127 -2.19 30.81 -4.28
CA LYS A 127 -3.00 32.03 -4.31
C LYS A 127 -3.30 32.45 -5.76
N SER A 128 -4.43 33.11 -5.98
CA SER A 128 -4.87 33.52 -7.33
C SER A 128 -3.95 34.55 -8.00
N ASP A 129 -3.24 35.34 -7.21
CA ASP A 129 -2.26 36.34 -7.63
C ASP A 129 -0.82 35.79 -7.70
N ALA A 130 -0.64 34.47 -7.53
CA ALA A 130 0.67 33.87 -7.61
C ALA A 130 1.27 33.99 -9.03
N PRO A 131 2.56 34.34 -9.15
CA PRO A 131 3.25 34.35 -10.44
C PRO A 131 3.35 32.91 -11.01
N PRO A 132 3.67 32.78 -12.31
CA PRO A 132 3.82 31.46 -12.95
C PRO A 132 4.81 30.57 -12.20
N LEU A 133 4.47 29.28 -12.08
CA LEU A 133 5.26 28.31 -11.31
C LEU A 133 6.71 28.20 -11.86
N PRO A 134 7.73 28.62 -11.08
CA PRO A 134 9.13 28.60 -11.51
C PRO A 134 9.64 27.19 -11.80
N SER A 135 10.60 27.06 -12.71
CA SER A 135 11.25 25.78 -13.02
C SER A 135 11.95 25.17 -11.80
N ALA A 136 12.58 26.01 -10.96
CA ALA A 136 13.20 25.56 -9.72
C ALA A 136 12.20 24.99 -8.71
N THR A 137 10.96 25.50 -8.67
CA THR A 137 9.89 24.97 -7.83
C THR A 137 9.42 23.60 -8.33
N ARG A 138 9.33 23.39 -9.65
CA ARG A 138 9.04 22.06 -10.24
C ARG A 138 10.16 21.08 -9.92
N ALA A 139 11.41 21.48 -10.11
CA ALA A 139 12.58 20.69 -9.77
C ALA A 139 12.58 20.31 -8.28
N TYR A 140 12.32 21.25 -7.36
CA TYR A 140 12.20 20.97 -5.93
C TYR A 140 11.07 19.98 -5.63
N LEU A 141 9.87 20.19 -6.20
CA LEU A 141 8.74 19.26 -6.00
C LEU A 141 9.11 17.84 -6.46
N ASP A 142 9.75 17.70 -7.63
CA ASP A 142 10.02 16.38 -8.20
C ASP A 142 11.22 15.66 -7.60
N LEU A 143 12.26 16.42 -7.28
CA LEU A 143 13.55 15.92 -6.81
C LEU A 143 13.69 15.88 -5.30
N VAL A 144 12.89 16.64 -4.54
CA VAL A 144 13.12 16.82 -3.11
C VAL A 144 11.85 16.58 -2.29
N ALA A 145 10.76 17.28 -2.60
CA ALA A 145 9.57 17.28 -1.77
C ALA A 145 8.93 15.88 -1.63
N PHE A 146 8.49 15.59 -0.40
CA PHE A 146 7.76 14.37 0.01
C PHE A 146 8.54 13.05 -0.15
N ARG A 147 9.87 13.08 -0.18
CA ARG A 147 10.72 11.88 -0.28
C ARG A 147 10.99 11.19 1.05
N ALA A 148 11.11 11.96 2.14
CA ALA A 148 11.41 11.47 3.49
C ALA A 148 10.40 11.98 4.52
N GLU A 149 10.46 11.45 5.75
CA GLU A 149 9.58 11.84 6.86
C GLU A 149 9.68 13.33 7.21
N LYS A 150 10.86 13.91 7.00
CA LYS A 150 11.17 15.32 7.27
C LYS A 150 11.57 16.03 5.99
N GLU A 151 11.38 17.35 5.96
CA GLU A 151 11.97 18.14 4.88
C GLU A 151 13.49 18.15 5.10
N PRO A 152 14.29 18.00 4.04
CA PRO A 152 15.72 18.19 4.15
C PRO A 152 16.01 19.60 4.66
N ASP A 153 16.98 19.70 5.57
CA ASP A 153 17.54 20.99 5.96
C ASP A 153 18.38 21.56 4.82
N GLU A 154 18.64 22.88 4.85
CA GLU A 154 19.39 23.54 3.79
C GLU A 154 20.81 22.99 3.62
N LEU A 155 21.43 22.51 4.70
CA LEU A 155 22.80 22.03 4.69
C LEU A 155 22.90 20.70 3.91
N SER A 156 21.90 19.82 4.07
CA SER A 156 21.76 18.58 3.32
C SER A 156 21.58 18.80 1.81
N LEU A 157 20.95 19.90 1.41
CA LEU A 157 20.75 20.22 -0.02
C LEU A 157 22.00 20.79 -0.69
N ARG A 158 22.92 21.40 0.06
CA ARG A 158 24.11 22.09 -0.48
C ARG A 158 25.14 21.16 -1.12
N ALA A 159 25.13 19.87 -0.78
CA ALA A 159 26.07 18.89 -1.31
C ALA A 159 25.64 18.29 -2.67
N GLU A 160 24.42 18.58 -3.13
CA GLU A 160 23.82 17.91 -4.29
C GLU A 160 23.70 18.81 -5.53
N LYS A 161 23.90 18.22 -6.72
CA LYS A 161 23.55 18.84 -7.99
C LYS A 161 22.23 18.23 -8.48
N PHE A 162 21.26 19.08 -8.80
CA PHE A 162 19.92 18.66 -9.14
C PHE A 162 19.69 18.79 -10.64
N SER A 163 19.60 17.68 -11.36
CA SER A 163 19.27 17.68 -12.80
C SER A 163 17.79 17.40 -13.02
N HIS A 164 17.10 18.35 -13.65
CA HIS A 164 15.67 18.23 -13.99
C HIS A 164 15.40 18.90 -15.34
N ASP A 165 14.69 18.20 -16.23
CA ASP A 165 14.34 18.67 -17.58
C ASP A 165 15.53 19.24 -18.37
N GLY A 166 16.69 18.56 -18.29
CA GLY A 166 17.90 18.94 -19.01
C GLY A 166 18.65 20.16 -18.43
N ARG A 167 18.16 20.76 -17.34
CA ARG A 167 18.83 21.85 -16.62
C ARG A 167 19.39 21.34 -15.29
N ILE A 168 20.58 21.85 -14.95
CA ILE A 168 21.18 21.68 -13.62
C ILE A 168 20.77 22.86 -12.75
N PHE A 169 20.27 22.58 -11.55
CA PHE A 169 19.91 23.54 -10.52
C PHE A 169 20.91 23.45 -9.37
N SER A 170 21.32 24.61 -8.87
CA SER A 170 22.06 24.76 -7.63
C SER A 170 21.15 24.53 -6.41
N ALA A 171 21.75 24.24 -5.26
CA ALA A 171 21.03 24.14 -3.99
C ALA A 171 20.26 25.43 -3.66
N VAL A 172 20.83 26.60 -3.99
CA VAL A 172 20.18 27.91 -3.77
C VAL A 172 18.92 28.05 -4.60
N GLU A 173 18.95 27.65 -5.88
CA GLU A 173 17.75 27.66 -6.73
C GLU A 173 16.68 26.69 -6.21
N ILE A 174 17.08 25.49 -5.76
CA ILE A 174 16.16 24.50 -5.19
C ILE A 174 15.51 25.02 -3.90
N ILE A 175 16.28 25.65 -3.01
CA ILE A 175 15.77 26.30 -1.80
C ILE A 175 14.82 27.45 -2.16
N ALA A 176 15.16 28.29 -3.14
CA ALA A 176 14.26 29.32 -3.63
C ALA A 176 12.95 28.73 -4.18
N GLY A 177 13.02 27.56 -4.80
CA GLY A 177 11.86 26.78 -5.23
C GLY A 177 10.94 26.37 -4.07
N ARG A 178 11.51 25.99 -2.91
CA ARG A 178 10.75 25.74 -1.67
C ARG A 178 10.14 27.02 -1.10
N THR A 179 10.93 28.09 -0.98
CA THR A 179 10.47 29.38 -0.45
C THR A 179 9.32 29.96 -1.28
N PHE A 180 9.30 29.69 -2.59
CA PHE A 180 8.18 30.03 -3.44
C PHE A 180 6.86 29.40 -2.95
N LEU A 181 6.87 28.11 -2.61
CA LEU A 181 5.69 27.40 -2.09
C LEU A 181 5.26 27.96 -0.75
N GLU A 182 6.22 28.24 0.14
CA GLU A 182 5.93 28.84 1.46
C GLU A 182 5.24 30.20 1.35
N ARG A 183 5.64 31.03 0.38
CA ARG A 183 5.07 32.36 0.15
C ARG A 183 3.72 32.34 -0.56
N TRP A 184 3.59 31.50 -1.59
CA TRP A 184 2.47 31.55 -2.54
C TRP A 184 1.43 30.45 -2.35
N SER A 185 1.63 29.53 -1.41
CA SER A 185 0.63 28.51 -1.09
C SER A 185 -0.69 29.15 -0.64
N LEU A 186 -1.81 28.57 -1.10
CA LEU A 186 -3.15 29.02 -0.75
C LEU A 186 -3.39 28.89 0.77
N PRO A 187 -3.96 29.91 1.43
CA PRO A 187 -4.47 29.78 2.79
C PRO A 187 -5.54 28.68 2.89
N LEU A 188 -5.54 27.88 3.96
CA LEU A 188 -6.53 26.81 4.13
C LEU A 188 -7.95 27.34 4.27
N VAL A 189 -8.11 28.56 4.78
CA VAL A 189 -9.42 29.23 4.87
C VAL A 189 -10.03 29.52 3.49
N ASP A 190 -9.19 29.67 2.47
CA ASP A 190 -9.60 29.91 1.08
C ASP A 190 -9.74 28.61 0.27
N LEU A 191 -9.35 27.47 0.85
CA LEU A 191 -9.43 26.17 0.20
C LEU A 191 -10.88 25.69 0.14
N ASP A 192 -11.40 25.54 -1.06
CA ASP A 192 -12.77 25.12 -1.31
C ASP A 192 -12.89 23.96 -2.31
N ARG A 193 -14.12 23.52 -2.58
CA ARG A 193 -14.39 22.44 -3.54
C ARG A 193 -14.03 22.79 -4.99
N SER A 194 -13.96 24.07 -5.36
CA SER A 194 -13.55 24.48 -6.72
C SER A 194 -12.09 24.13 -6.97
N HIS A 195 -11.24 24.34 -5.96
CA HIS A 195 -9.83 23.92 -5.98
C HIS A 195 -9.71 22.41 -6.12
N ILE A 196 -10.50 21.64 -5.36
CA ILE A 196 -10.47 20.17 -5.41
C ILE A 196 -10.93 19.65 -6.77
N ARG A 197 -11.95 20.26 -7.40
CA ARG A 197 -12.40 19.87 -8.75
C ARG A 197 -11.32 20.13 -9.81
N ARG A 198 -10.62 21.27 -9.75
CA ARG A 198 -9.48 21.56 -10.63
C ARG A 198 -8.36 20.53 -10.45
N LEU A 199 -8.04 20.19 -9.20
CA LEU A 199 -7.04 19.17 -8.88
C LEU A 199 -7.41 17.78 -9.42
N ILE A 200 -8.68 17.37 -9.31
CA ILE A 200 -9.16 16.09 -9.86
C ILE A 200 -8.95 16.06 -11.38
N ALA A 201 -9.36 17.12 -12.09
CA ALA A 201 -9.16 17.22 -13.54
C ALA A 201 -7.68 17.10 -13.90
N GLU A 202 -6.80 17.85 -13.22
CA GLU A 202 -5.36 17.79 -13.44
C GLU A 202 -4.78 16.38 -13.21
N LEU A 203 -5.18 15.71 -12.13
CA LEU A 203 -4.67 14.38 -11.79
C LEU A 203 -5.12 13.30 -12.77
N GLY A 204 -6.26 13.50 -13.44
CA GLY A 204 -6.85 12.58 -14.43
C GLY A 204 -6.35 12.77 -15.86
N THR A 205 -5.96 13.99 -16.26
CA THR A 205 -5.56 14.30 -17.64
C THR A 205 -4.48 13.35 -18.18
N GLY A 206 -4.81 12.66 -19.27
CA GLY A 206 -3.90 11.73 -19.96
C GLY A 206 -3.53 10.48 -19.16
N LYS A 207 -4.32 10.10 -18.12
CA LYS A 207 -4.06 8.92 -17.28
C LYS A 207 -5.15 7.85 -17.44
N ALA A 208 -4.74 6.60 -17.22
CA ALA A 208 -5.66 5.47 -17.10
C ALA A 208 -6.58 5.63 -15.88
N ALA A 209 -7.81 5.13 -15.96
CA ALA A 209 -8.81 5.23 -14.90
C ALA A 209 -8.30 4.74 -13.54
N SER A 210 -7.60 3.60 -13.50
CA SER A 210 -7.01 3.04 -12.28
C SER A 210 -5.91 3.93 -11.67
N THR A 211 -5.23 4.73 -12.47
CA THR A 211 -4.22 5.69 -11.99
C THR A 211 -4.88 6.94 -11.42
N GLU A 212 -5.91 7.45 -12.08
CA GLU A 212 -6.71 8.57 -11.59
C GLU A 212 -7.38 8.23 -10.25
N GLY A 213 -8.05 7.08 -10.15
CA GLY A 213 -8.69 6.62 -8.92
C GLY A 213 -7.72 6.44 -7.75
N ARG A 214 -6.51 5.94 -8.01
CA ARG A 214 -5.44 5.83 -7.00
C ARG A 214 -4.96 7.20 -6.51
N ARG A 215 -4.73 8.15 -7.43
CA ARG A 215 -4.34 9.52 -7.10
C ARG A 215 -5.41 10.22 -6.27
N TRP A 216 -6.67 10.09 -6.68
CA TRP A 216 -7.79 10.62 -5.91
C TRP A 216 -7.90 10.00 -4.51
N THR A 217 -7.71 8.68 -4.39
CA THR A 217 -7.72 8.01 -3.07
C THR A 217 -6.67 8.62 -2.13
N GLN A 218 -5.50 8.98 -2.65
CA GLN A 218 -4.48 9.68 -1.88
C GLN A 218 -4.91 11.10 -1.48
N VAL A 219 -5.44 11.90 -2.42
CA VAL A 219 -5.96 13.25 -2.11
C VAL A 219 -7.07 13.18 -1.06
N ARG A 220 -8.00 12.24 -1.20
CA ARG A 220 -9.10 12.01 -0.26
C ARG A 220 -8.59 11.66 1.14
N ALA A 221 -7.52 10.88 1.25
CA ALA A 221 -6.91 10.57 2.55
C ALA A 221 -6.35 11.83 3.22
N VAL A 222 -5.68 12.70 2.46
CA VAL A 222 -5.15 13.98 2.97
C VAL A 222 -6.29 14.90 3.43
N LEU A 223 -7.31 15.11 2.59
CA LEU A 223 -8.43 16.00 2.91
C LEU A 223 -9.23 15.53 4.12
N ARG A 224 -9.40 14.20 4.28
CA ARG A 224 -10.03 13.63 5.47
C ARG A 224 -9.19 13.86 6.72
N TRP A 225 -7.89 13.61 6.64
CA TRP A 225 -7.00 13.87 7.77
C TRP A 225 -7.02 15.36 8.15
N TRP A 226 -6.98 16.29 7.19
CA TRP A 226 -7.12 17.74 7.48
C TRP A 226 -8.45 18.10 8.12
N HIS A 227 -9.54 17.45 7.71
CA HIS A 227 -10.84 17.66 8.34
C HIS A 227 -10.85 17.14 9.79
N ASP A 228 -10.28 15.96 10.03
CA ASP A 228 -10.24 15.33 11.35
C ASP A 228 -9.33 16.13 12.33
N GLU A 229 -8.22 16.69 11.83
CA GLU A 229 -7.35 17.62 12.58
C GLU A 229 -7.91 19.05 12.66
N SER A 230 -9.10 19.31 12.13
CA SER A 230 -9.75 20.63 12.11
C SER A 230 -8.93 21.73 11.40
N PHE A 231 -8.07 21.37 10.44
CA PHE A 231 -7.33 22.34 9.61
C PHE A 231 -8.23 23.01 8.56
N VAL A 232 -9.34 22.35 8.20
CA VAL A 232 -10.36 22.87 7.29
C VAL A 232 -11.73 22.81 7.96
N SER A 233 -12.57 23.81 7.71
CA SER A 233 -13.86 23.98 8.40
C SER A 233 -14.97 23.01 7.96
N GLY A 234 -14.73 22.16 6.97
CA GLY A 234 -15.72 21.16 6.53
C GLY A 234 -15.19 20.11 5.55
N ASP A 235 -16.00 19.07 5.32
CA ASP A 235 -15.65 17.96 4.44
C ASP A 235 -15.62 18.39 2.96
N LEU A 236 -14.42 18.65 2.47
CA LEU A 236 -14.13 19.00 1.07
C LEU A 236 -14.29 17.83 0.10
N THR A 237 -14.48 16.60 0.59
CA THR A 237 -14.69 15.39 -0.23
C THR A 237 -16.17 15.15 -0.56
N SER A 238 -17.07 15.82 0.17
CA SER A 238 -18.51 15.76 -0.06
C SER A 238 -18.92 16.44 -1.38
N ARG A 239 -19.94 15.89 -2.05
CA ARG A 239 -20.59 16.48 -3.25
C ARG A 239 -19.64 16.68 -4.45
N LEU A 240 -18.63 15.82 -4.58
CA LEU A 240 -17.72 15.79 -5.74
C LEU A 240 -18.20 14.86 -6.86
N GLY A 241 -19.28 14.10 -6.64
CA GLY A 241 -19.78 13.10 -7.58
C GLY A 241 -18.96 11.82 -7.59
N VAL A 242 -19.14 11.00 -8.63
CA VAL A 242 -18.35 9.78 -8.86
C VAL A 242 -17.12 10.16 -9.65
N ILE A 243 -15.94 9.88 -9.10
CA ILE A 243 -14.66 10.15 -9.75
C ILE A 243 -14.19 8.90 -10.48
N ARG A 244 -13.63 9.06 -11.68
CA ARG A 244 -13.23 7.95 -12.53
C ARG A 244 -12.23 7.03 -11.81
N GLY A 245 -12.44 5.72 -11.94
CA GLY A 245 -11.58 4.70 -11.34
C GLY A 245 -11.70 4.56 -9.81
N THR A 246 -12.66 5.24 -9.17
CA THR A 246 -12.95 5.08 -7.73
C THR A 246 -14.07 4.10 -7.43
N SER A 247 -14.89 3.79 -8.44
CA SER A 247 -15.77 2.64 -8.42
C SER A 247 -14.93 1.37 -8.46
N VAL A 248 -15.30 0.37 -7.63
CA VAL A 248 -14.77 -0.99 -7.80
C VAL A 248 -15.21 -1.44 -9.19
N PRO A 249 -14.28 -1.63 -10.15
CA PRO A 249 -14.67 -2.12 -11.46
C PRO A 249 -15.28 -3.50 -11.27
N THR A 250 -16.36 -3.81 -11.98
CA THR A 250 -16.61 -5.19 -12.33
C THR A 250 -15.38 -5.63 -13.09
N LEU A 251 -14.63 -6.60 -12.55
CA LEU A 251 -13.39 -7.05 -13.16
C LEU A 251 -13.73 -7.74 -14.48
N GLY A 252 -13.66 -6.99 -15.57
CA GLY A 252 -13.80 -7.49 -16.92
C GLY A 252 -12.72 -8.52 -17.26
N ASP A 253 -12.96 -9.26 -18.34
CA ASP A 253 -12.17 -10.41 -18.80
C ASP A 253 -10.80 -10.05 -19.40
N ASP A 254 -10.36 -8.80 -19.23
CA ASP A 254 -9.33 -8.20 -20.09
C ASP A 254 -7.89 -8.68 -19.82
N GLU A 255 -7.56 -9.17 -18.61
CA GLU A 255 -6.23 -9.74 -18.34
C GLU A 255 -6.23 -11.25 -18.55
N ALA A 256 -5.67 -11.66 -19.68
CA ALA A 256 -5.46 -13.05 -20.04
C ALA A 256 -4.63 -13.79 -18.97
N ILE A 257 -5.23 -14.82 -18.36
CA ILE A 257 -4.52 -15.73 -17.44
C ILE A 257 -3.80 -16.80 -18.27
N PRO A 258 -2.48 -17.01 -18.09
CA PRO A 258 -1.77 -18.10 -18.73
C PRO A 258 -2.31 -19.46 -18.28
N ASP A 259 -2.24 -20.47 -19.13
CA ASP A 259 -2.40 -21.86 -18.75
C ASP A 259 -1.05 -22.53 -18.41
N GLU A 260 -1.09 -23.83 -18.10
CA GLU A 260 0.11 -24.58 -17.73
C GLU A 260 1.09 -24.71 -18.90
N ASN A 261 0.61 -24.92 -20.13
CA ASN A 261 1.46 -25.04 -21.32
C ASN A 261 2.18 -23.71 -21.60
N GLU A 262 1.46 -22.59 -21.52
CA GLU A 262 2.04 -21.26 -21.70
C GLU A 262 3.05 -20.91 -20.59
N MET A 263 2.82 -21.36 -19.35
CA MET A 263 3.82 -21.27 -18.28
C MET A 263 5.10 -22.04 -18.61
N TRP A 264 4.98 -23.26 -19.12
CA TRP A 264 6.12 -24.05 -19.56
C TRP A 264 6.83 -23.43 -20.77
N SER A 265 6.08 -22.91 -21.76
CA SER A 265 6.62 -22.18 -22.91
C SER A 265 7.43 -20.95 -22.48
N MET A 266 6.93 -20.18 -21.50
CA MET A 266 7.66 -19.04 -20.93
C MET A 266 8.95 -19.49 -20.21
N ALA A 267 8.90 -20.57 -19.44
CA ALA A 267 10.08 -21.13 -18.76
C ALA A 267 11.15 -21.56 -19.78
N TRP A 268 10.73 -22.26 -20.83
CA TRP A 268 11.60 -22.68 -21.92
C TRP A 268 12.21 -21.51 -22.68
N ALA A 269 11.41 -20.50 -23.02
CA ALA A 269 11.90 -19.32 -23.71
C ALA A 269 12.90 -18.51 -22.85
N LEU A 270 12.73 -18.49 -21.53
CA LEU A 270 13.73 -17.91 -20.62
C LEU A 270 15.04 -18.69 -20.65
N CYS A 271 15.03 -20.02 -20.78
CA CYS A 271 16.25 -20.80 -21.01
C CYS A 271 16.96 -20.39 -22.31
N LEU A 272 16.21 -20.20 -23.40
CA LEU A 272 16.77 -19.96 -24.74
C LEU A 272 17.21 -18.51 -24.97
N LYS A 273 16.36 -17.53 -24.64
CA LYS A 273 16.56 -16.11 -24.99
C LYS A 273 16.80 -15.21 -23.78
N GLY A 274 16.33 -15.61 -22.60
CA GLY A 274 16.53 -14.84 -21.37
C GLY A 274 17.88 -15.16 -20.75
N LYS A 275 17.86 -16.07 -19.77
CA LYS A 275 19.00 -16.81 -19.22
C LYS A 275 18.45 -18.06 -18.52
N PRO A 276 19.15 -19.22 -18.55
CA PRO A 276 18.72 -20.45 -17.88
C PRO A 276 18.38 -20.28 -16.39
N GLN A 277 19.14 -19.46 -15.66
CA GLN A 277 18.92 -19.13 -14.25
C GLN A 277 17.58 -18.42 -13.95
N TYR A 278 16.84 -17.97 -14.96
CA TYR A 278 15.54 -17.33 -14.77
C TYR A 278 14.37 -18.25 -15.14
N ALA A 279 14.63 -19.42 -15.72
CA ALA A 279 13.58 -20.32 -16.21
C ALA A 279 12.66 -20.86 -15.11
N ALA A 280 13.16 -21.01 -13.88
CA ALA A 280 12.32 -21.42 -12.75
C ALA A 280 11.38 -20.31 -12.24
N LEU A 281 11.56 -19.04 -12.64
CA LEU A 281 10.70 -17.93 -12.20
C LEU A 281 9.21 -18.10 -12.57
N PRO A 282 8.83 -18.27 -13.85
CA PRO A 282 7.42 -18.47 -14.21
C PRO A 282 6.81 -19.70 -13.53
N LEU A 283 7.59 -20.76 -13.32
CA LEU A 283 7.14 -21.99 -12.65
C LEU A 283 6.85 -21.76 -11.16
N VAL A 284 7.69 -21.01 -10.45
CA VAL A 284 7.44 -20.65 -9.05
C VAL A 284 6.29 -19.64 -8.93
N MET A 285 6.16 -18.72 -9.89
CA MET A 285 5.06 -17.77 -9.91
C MET A 285 3.72 -18.45 -10.24
N GLY A 286 3.67 -19.35 -11.22
CA GLY A 286 2.48 -20.04 -11.70
C GLY A 286 2.14 -21.37 -11.05
N GLY A 287 3.10 -22.01 -10.39
CA GLY A 287 2.86 -23.20 -9.57
C GLY A 287 2.56 -22.87 -8.11
N ALA A 288 3.28 -21.89 -7.53
CA ALA A 288 3.20 -21.56 -6.10
C ALA A 288 2.63 -20.16 -5.81
N GLY A 289 2.33 -19.36 -6.83
CA GLY A 289 1.63 -18.08 -6.67
C GLY A 289 2.51 -16.98 -6.09
N LEU A 290 3.84 -17.01 -6.26
CA LEU A 290 4.71 -15.96 -5.75
C LEU A 290 4.59 -14.65 -6.55
N ARG A 291 4.66 -13.52 -5.84
CA ARG A 291 4.87 -12.20 -6.44
C ARG A 291 6.36 -12.06 -6.79
N ILE A 292 6.68 -11.24 -7.79
CA ILE A 292 8.09 -11.04 -8.19
C ILE A 292 8.98 -10.56 -7.02
N GLY A 293 8.48 -9.65 -6.17
CA GLY A 293 9.21 -9.20 -4.98
C GLY A 293 9.44 -10.31 -3.95
N GLU A 294 8.52 -11.28 -3.85
CA GLU A 294 8.67 -12.46 -3.00
C GLU A 294 9.71 -13.42 -3.59
N CYS A 295 9.74 -13.61 -4.91
CA CYS A 295 10.80 -14.36 -5.59
C CYS A 295 12.19 -13.74 -5.35
N CYS A 296 12.30 -12.41 -5.41
CA CYS A 296 13.56 -11.69 -5.18
C CYS A 296 14.16 -11.90 -3.78
N GLU A 297 13.34 -12.21 -2.77
CA GLU A 297 13.80 -12.46 -1.39
C GLU A 297 13.71 -13.93 -0.96
N LEU A 298 13.23 -14.82 -1.83
CA LEU A 298 13.15 -16.26 -1.56
C LEU A 298 14.55 -16.84 -1.32
N ARG A 299 14.70 -17.62 -0.25
CA ARG A 299 15.97 -18.24 0.14
C ARG A 299 15.97 -19.75 -0.06
N ARG A 300 17.15 -20.34 -0.14
CA ARG A 300 17.31 -21.79 -0.23
C ARG A 300 16.56 -22.51 0.90
N ARG A 301 16.71 -22.02 2.15
CA ARG A 301 16.01 -22.55 3.34
C ARG A 301 14.49 -22.47 3.28
N ASP A 302 13.94 -21.65 2.40
CA ASP A 302 12.49 -21.48 2.25
C ASP A 302 11.88 -22.53 1.31
N CYS A 303 12.72 -23.31 0.63
CA CYS A 303 12.36 -24.37 -0.29
C CYS A 303 12.60 -25.73 0.39
N THR A 304 11.54 -26.37 0.88
CA THR A 304 11.62 -27.66 1.59
C THR A 304 10.77 -28.70 0.89
N ASP A 305 11.25 -29.94 0.80
CA ASP A 305 10.49 -31.02 0.16
C ASP A 305 9.09 -31.20 0.78
N GLY A 306 8.15 -31.54 -0.08
CA GLY A 306 6.75 -31.75 0.26
C GLY A 306 6.26 -33.13 -0.20
N PRO A 307 4.99 -33.45 0.10
CA PRO A 307 4.40 -34.71 -0.31
C PRO A 307 4.40 -34.90 -1.82
N LYS A 308 4.39 -36.16 -2.27
CA LYS A 308 4.26 -36.58 -3.68
C LYS A 308 5.28 -35.92 -4.63
N GLY A 309 6.49 -35.64 -4.14
CA GLY A 309 7.56 -35.02 -4.94
C GLY A 309 7.40 -33.52 -5.18
N GLY A 310 6.36 -32.87 -4.63
CA GLY A 310 6.23 -31.41 -4.63
C GLY A 310 7.13 -30.75 -3.61
N MET A 311 6.98 -29.44 -3.46
CA MET A 311 7.83 -28.63 -2.57
C MET A 311 7.00 -27.59 -1.83
N TRP A 312 7.27 -27.43 -0.55
CA TRP A 312 6.75 -26.32 0.23
C TRP A 312 7.63 -25.08 0.08
N ILE A 313 7.00 -23.95 -0.20
CA ILE A 313 7.66 -22.65 -0.32
C ILE A 313 7.20 -21.74 0.82
N SER A 314 8.14 -21.34 1.67
CA SER A 314 7.91 -20.44 2.81
C SER A 314 8.28 -19.00 2.44
N VAL A 315 7.29 -18.16 2.16
CA VAL A 315 7.52 -16.77 1.76
C VAL A 315 7.57 -15.90 3.00
N ARG A 316 8.76 -15.42 3.36
CA ARG A 316 9.01 -14.65 4.59
C ARG A 316 9.28 -13.16 4.35
N GLY A 317 9.60 -12.79 3.11
CA GLY A 317 9.91 -11.41 2.77
C GLY A 317 9.50 -11.07 1.35
N THR A 318 9.49 -9.78 1.07
CA THR A 318 9.37 -9.23 -0.27
C THR A 318 10.39 -8.13 -0.43
N LEU A 319 11.01 -8.09 -1.60
CA LEU A 319 11.76 -6.93 -2.03
C LEU A 319 10.85 -5.90 -2.69
N ALA A 320 11.11 -4.64 -2.43
CA ALA A 320 10.74 -3.53 -3.31
C ALA A 320 11.99 -2.74 -3.67
N ASN A 321 12.06 -2.22 -4.90
CA ASN A 321 13.12 -1.30 -5.33
C ASN A 321 12.48 0.07 -5.60
N PRO A 322 12.14 0.85 -4.55
CA PRO A 322 11.58 2.18 -4.74
C PRO A 322 12.60 3.16 -5.33
N GLY A 323 13.90 2.88 -5.19
CA GLY A 323 15.02 3.75 -5.55
C GLY A 323 15.62 4.43 -4.32
N THR A 324 16.90 4.79 -4.39
CA THR A 324 17.67 5.36 -3.27
C THR A 324 17.07 6.66 -2.73
N SER A 325 16.43 7.43 -3.60
CA SER A 325 15.73 8.68 -3.26
C SER A 325 14.45 8.50 -2.44
N TRP A 326 14.03 7.27 -2.17
CA TRP A 326 12.77 6.95 -1.49
C TRP A 326 12.96 6.09 -0.24
N THR A 327 14.20 5.75 0.10
CA THR A 327 14.53 4.95 1.28
C THR A 327 15.28 5.81 2.28
N ASP A 328 14.93 5.65 3.56
CA ASP A 328 15.58 6.40 4.64
C ASP A 328 17.02 5.91 4.88
N SER A 329 17.36 4.69 4.44
CA SER A 329 18.71 4.13 4.55
C SER A 329 19.66 4.53 3.41
N GLY A 330 19.14 5.20 2.36
CA GLY A 330 19.91 5.47 1.14
C GLY A 330 20.14 4.25 0.24
N ASP A 331 19.78 3.04 0.67
CA ASP A 331 19.81 1.84 -0.17
C ASP A 331 18.65 1.85 -1.16
N GLY A 332 18.87 1.61 -2.45
CA GLY A 332 17.77 1.56 -3.43
C GLY A 332 16.74 0.45 -3.17
N ILE A 333 17.09 -0.49 -2.30
CA ILE A 333 16.36 -1.71 -1.99
C ILE A 333 15.70 -1.58 -0.62
N GLU A 334 14.38 -1.77 -0.58
CA GLU A 334 13.61 -1.86 0.64
C GLU A 334 13.18 -3.32 0.86
N ARG A 335 13.66 -3.94 1.94
CA ARG A 335 13.20 -5.27 2.37
C ARG A 335 11.99 -5.11 3.28
N ARG A 336 10.93 -5.88 3.03
CA ARG A 336 9.72 -5.86 3.84
C ARG A 336 9.28 -7.27 4.21
N GLY A 337 8.56 -7.39 5.31
CA GLY A 337 7.73 -8.57 5.57
C GLY A 337 6.69 -8.73 4.47
N THR A 338 6.18 -9.95 4.27
CA THR A 338 5.11 -10.17 3.29
C THR A 338 3.85 -9.39 3.67
N LYS A 339 3.06 -8.95 2.67
CA LYS A 339 1.75 -8.33 2.92
C LYS A 339 0.77 -9.23 3.69
N ALA A 340 0.99 -10.54 3.66
CA ALA A 340 0.26 -11.49 4.49
C ALA A 340 0.66 -11.29 5.95
N LYS A 341 -0.24 -10.69 6.74
CA LYS A 341 -0.26 -10.85 8.18
C LYS A 341 -1.03 -12.15 8.44
N GLY A 342 -0.49 -13.05 9.27
CA GLY A 342 -1.30 -14.14 9.80
C GLY A 342 -2.55 -13.59 10.52
N PRO A 343 -3.53 -14.45 10.87
CA PRO A 343 -4.72 -14.05 11.64
C PRO A 343 -4.39 -13.20 12.88
N ASP A 344 -3.20 -13.40 13.46
CA ASP A 344 -2.73 -12.75 14.68
C ASP A 344 -1.73 -11.61 14.45
N GLY A 345 -1.63 -11.06 13.23
CA GLY A 345 -0.66 -10.00 12.92
C GLY A 345 0.79 -10.49 12.78
N ASP A 346 1.00 -11.80 12.79
CA ASP A 346 2.32 -12.42 12.79
C ASP A 346 3.08 -12.20 11.46
N LEU A 347 4.34 -11.75 11.59
CA LEU A 347 5.31 -11.49 10.51
C LEU A 347 5.95 -12.78 9.96
N ARG A 348 5.52 -13.97 10.42
CA ARG A 348 6.07 -15.29 10.00
C ARG A 348 5.95 -15.60 8.51
N GLY A 349 5.19 -14.82 7.75
CA GLY A 349 5.05 -14.97 6.30
C GLY A 349 3.90 -15.91 5.89
N ARG A 350 3.89 -16.34 4.63
CA ARG A 350 2.91 -17.33 4.11
C ARG A 350 3.63 -18.58 3.61
N ARG A 351 3.01 -19.74 3.74
CA ARG A 351 3.46 -20.99 3.12
C ARG A 351 2.53 -21.37 1.97
N THR A 352 3.10 -21.84 0.87
CA THR A 352 2.38 -22.32 -0.31
C THR A 352 3.04 -23.59 -0.84
N TYR A 353 2.38 -24.31 -1.73
CA TYR A 353 2.84 -25.56 -2.30
C TYR A 353 3.15 -25.40 -3.79
N LEU A 354 4.31 -25.91 -4.21
CA LEU A 354 4.74 -26.01 -5.60
C LEU A 354 4.53 -27.46 -6.07
N PRO A 355 3.76 -27.69 -7.15
CA PRO A 355 3.48 -29.06 -7.61
C PRO A 355 4.74 -29.78 -8.13
N PRO A 356 4.69 -31.12 -8.27
CA PRO A 356 5.89 -31.95 -8.46
C PRO A 356 6.72 -31.64 -9.70
N ALA A 357 6.08 -31.36 -10.84
CA ALA A 357 6.78 -31.07 -12.09
C ALA A 357 7.61 -29.79 -12.00
N GLU A 358 7.03 -28.72 -11.46
CA GLU A 358 7.68 -27.43 -11.24
C GLU A 358 8.71 -27.52 -10.10
N ALA A 359 8.42 -28.31 -9.05
CA ALA A 359 9.34 -28.56 -7.96
C ALA A 359 10.61 -29.27 -8.43
N SER A 360 10.51 -30.20 -9.39
CA SER A 360 11.68 -30.83 -10.01
C SER A 360 12.61 -29.81 -10.65
N ILE A 361 12.06 -28.88 -11.43
CA ILE A 361 12.85 -27.79 -12.04
C ILE A 361 13.43 -26.85 -10.99
N LEU A 362 12.68 -26.54 -9.93
CA LEU A 362 13.21 -25.72 -8.85
C LEU A 362 14.37 -26.42 -8.11
N ARG A 363 14.34 -27.75 -7.91
CA ARG A 363 15.47 -28.50 -7.35
C ARG A 363 16.71 -28.37 -8.23
N THR A 364 16.56 -28.61 -9.54
CA THR A 364 17.67 -28.43 -10.51
C THR A 364 18.20 -27.00 -10.49
N HIS A 365 17.32 -26.00 -10.40
CA HIS A 365 17.71 -24.60 -10.29
C HIS A 365 18.51 -24.33 -9.00
N LEU A 366 18.05 -24.85 -7.86
CA LEU A 366 18.74 -24.71 -6.57
C LEU A 366 20.12 -25.37 -6.56
N GLU A 367 20.33 -26.43 -7.35
CA GLU A 367 21.62 -27.10 -7.47
C GLU A 367 22.59 -26.37 -8.40
N ARG A 368 22.08 -25.85 -9.52
CA ARG A 368 22.90 -25.25 -10.58
C ARG A 368 23.21 -23.77 -10.37
N PHE A 369 22.26 -23.00 -9.84
CA PHE A 369 22.33 -21.54 -9.84
C PHE A 369 22.30 -20.91 -8.44
N CYS A 370 21.83 -21.63 -7.44
CA CYS A 370 21.76 -21.12 -6.07
C CYS A 370 22.98 -21.55 -5.26
N ALA A 371 23.58 -20.61 -4.51
CA ALA A 371 24.65 -20.95 -3.57
C ALA A 371 24.15 -21.93 -2.48
N ARG A 372 25.09 -22.69 -1.89
CA ARG A 372 24.76 -23.79 -0.96
C ARG A 372 24.27 -23.33 0.41
N ALA A 373 24.65 -22.11 0.82
CA ALA A 373 24.24 -21.55 2.09
C ALA A 373 22.70 -21.48 2.20
N ALA A 374 22.16 -21.77 3.39
CA ALA A 374 20.73 -21.70 3.69
C ALA A 374 20.11 -20.33 3.32
N ASP A 375 20.90 -19.26 3.49
CA ASP A 375 20.50 -17.87 3.31
C ASP A 375 20.77 -17.34 1.90
N ALA A 376 21.27 -18.19 1.00
CA ALA A 376 21.43 -17.85 -0.40
C ALA A 376 20.07 -17.52 -1.03
N ARG A 377 20.04 -16.45 -1.84
CA ARG A 377 18.84 -16.14 -2.64
C ARG A 377 18.68 -17.19 -3.72
N VAL A 378 17.45 -17.65 -3.91
CA VAL A 378 17.11 -18.56 -4.99
C VAL A 378 17.32 -17.89 -6.34
N PHE A 379 16.91 -16.62 -6.46
CA PHE A 379 17.04 -15.84 -7.69
C PHE A 379 17.95 -14.64 -7.49
N THR A 380 18.99 -14.54 -8.32
CA THR A 380 20.02 -13.49 -8.30
C THR A 380 20.28 -12.98 -9.72
N SER A 381 21.00 -11.86 -9.85
CA SER A 381 21.56 -11.47 -11.15
C SER A 381 22.58 -12.52 -11.65
N THR A 382 22.97 -12.45 -12.91
CA THR A 382 24.06 -13.27 -13.49
C THR A 382 25.40 -13.10 -12.76
N THR A 383 25.57 -12.01 -12.01
CA THR A 383 26.76 -11.73 -11.19
C THR A 383 26.59 -12.11 -9.72
N GLY A 384 25.50 -12.81 -9.35
CA GLY A 384 25.21 -13.20 -7.97
C GLY A 384 24.68 -12.07 -7.07
N ARG A 385 24.52 -10.84 -7.60
CA ARG A 385 23.94 -9.71 -6.88
C ARG A 385 22.41 -9.83 -6.78
N HIS A 386 21.80 -8.87 -6.10
CA HIS A 386 20.35 -8.79 -6.03
C HIS A 386 19.73 -8.73 -7.43
N LEU A 387 18.60 -9.43 -7.59
CA LEU A 387 17.87 -9.45 -8.85
C LEU A 387 17.19 -8.09 -9.08
N ASP A 388 17.73 -7.31 -10.00
CA ASP A 388 17.07 -6.08 -10.45
C ASP A 388 15.89 -6.41 -11.36
N VAL A 389 14.69 -6.07 -10.91
CA VAL A 389 13.42 -6.41 -11.58
C VAL A 389 13.24 -5.66 -12.90
N GLY A 390 13.83 -4.47 -13.05
CA GLY A 390 13.82 -3.68 -14.28
C GLY A 390 14.77 -4.26 -15.32
N HIS A 391 16.00 -4.56 -14.94
CA HIS A 391 16.95 -5.27 -15.81
C HIS A 391 16.42 -6.66 -16.21
N LEU A 392 15.84 -7.42 -15.27
CA LEU A 392 15.17 -8.69 -15.59
C LEU A 392 14.07 -8.49 -16.64
N GLN A 393 13.27 -7.43 -16.51
CA GLN A 393 12.17 -7.15 -17.44
C GLN A 393 12.70 -6.94 -18.86
N GLU A 394 13.66 -6.02 -19.03
CA GLU A 394 14.15 -5.61 -20.35
C GLU A 394 15.09 -6.63 -20.99
N ARG A 395 15.98 -7.24 -20.19
CA ARG A 395 17.07 -8.07 -20.72
C ARG A 395 16.76 -9.56 -20.83
N ALA A 396 15.70 -10.03 -20.17
CA ALA A 396 15.38 -11.46 -20.17
C ALA A 396 13.89 -11.75 -20.34
N TRP A 397 13.02 -11.06 -19.59
CA TRP A 397 11.59 -11.37 -19.62
C TRP A 397 10.92 -10.97 -20.94
N LYS A 398 11.10 -9.74 -21.42
CA LYS A 398 10.51 -9.31 -22.70
C LYS A 398 10.98 -10.17 -23.89
N PRO A 399 12.30 -10.40 -24.10
CA PRO A 399 12.75 -11.25 -25.20
C PRO A 399 12.24 -12.69 -25.12
N ALA A 400 12.15 -13.27 -23.92
CA ALA A 400 11.59 -14.60 -23.73
C ALA A 400 10.08 -14.63 -23.99
N ARG A 401 9.36 -13.59 -23.57
CA ARG A 401 7.91 -13.46 -23.81
C ARG A 401 7.60 -13.35 -25.29
N GLU A 402 8.35 -12.52 -26.04
CA GLU A 402 8.20 -12.37 -27.50
C GLU A 402 8.49 -13.68 -28.24
N LEU A 403 9.43 -14.49 -27.74
CA LEU A 403 9.69 -15.82 -28.28
C LEU A 403 8.55 -16.82 -27.98
N ALA A 404 8.06 -16.83 -26.73
CA ALA A 404 7.01 -17.76 -26.30
C ALA A 404 5.64 -17.39 -26.87
N PHE A 405 5.38 -16.10 -27.03
CA PHE A 405 4.09 -15.51 -27.40
C PHE A 405 4.32 -14.45 -28.49
N PRO A 406 4.27 -14.86 -29.77
CA PRO A 406 4.35 -13.95 -30.91
C PRO A 406 3.26 -12.87 -30.89
N ASP A 407 3.37 -11.86 -31.76
CA ASP A 407 2.55 -10.63 -31.73
C ASP A 407 1.03 -10.87 -31.75
N ASP A 408 0.56 -11.95 -32.38
CA ASP A 408 -0.84 -12.35 -32.47
C ASP A 408 -1.34 -13.15 -31.26
N HIS A 409 -0.44 -13.56 -30.36
CA HIS A 409 -0.78 -14.36 -29.20
C HIS A 409 -1.40 -13.51 -28.09
N ARG A 410 -2.47 -14.00 -27.43
CA ARG A 410 -3.20 -13.30 -26.35
C ARG A 410 -2.33 -12.88 -25.15
N LEU A 411 -1.19 -13.55 -24.95
CA LEU A 411 -0.24 -13.26 -23.87
C LEU A 411 0.91 -12.35 -24.28
N HIS A 412 0.94 -11.85 -25.52
CA HIS A 412 2.04 -11.07 -26.06
C HIS A 412 2.36 -9.82 -25.21
N HIS A 413 1.34 -9.18 -24.63
CA HIS A 413 1.52 -8.01 -23.75
C HIS A 413 1.40 -8.32 -22.25
N VAL A 414 1.25 -9.59 -21.87
CA VAL A 414 0.98 -9.95 -20.48
C VAL A 414 2.14 -9.61 -19.55
N GLY A 415 1.81 -9.17 -18.35
CA GLY A 415 2.77 -8.92 -17.29
C GLY A 415 3.15 -10.20 -16.54
N ARG A 416 4.32 -10.20 -15.90
CA ARG A 416 4.79 -11.25 -14.97
C ARG A 416 3.73 -11.68 -13.95
N HIS A 417 2.91 -10.72 -13.49
CA HIS A 417 1.91 -10.99 -12.45
C HIS A 417 0.83 -11.98 -12.90
N ALA A 418 0.60 -12.13 -14.21
CA ALA A 418 -0.41 -13.04 -14.73
C ALA A 418 -0.11 -14.52 -14.42
N PHE A 419 1.17 -14.91 -14.35
CA PHE A 419 1.54 -16.25 -13.91
C PHE A 419 1.09 -16.52 -12.47
N ARG A 420 1.09 -15.52 -11.58
CA ARG A 420 0.51 -15.70 -10.24
C ARG A 420 -0.99 -15.99 -10.31
N HIS A 421 -1.71 -15.41 -11.28
CA HIS A 421 -3.13 -15.71 -11.46
C HIS A 421 -3.36 -17.17 -11.82
N LEU A 422 -2.50 -17.77 -12.66
CA LEU A 422 -2.53 -19.21 -12.97
C LEU A 422 -2.42 -20.08 -11.71
N ALA A 423 -1.53 -19.77 -10.77
CA ALA A 423 -1.41 -20.56 -9.55
C ALA A 423 -2.72 -20.62 -8.76
N VAL A 424 -3.38 -19.46 -8.61
CA VAL A 424 -4.62 -19.38 -7.84
C VAL A 424 -5.77 -20.06 -8.58
N THR A 425 -5.89 -19.90 -9.90
CA THR A 425 -6.92 -20.61 -10.67
C THR A 425 -6.70 -22.12 -10.62
N ARG A 426 -5.46 -22.61 -10.64
CA ARG A 426 -5.14 -24.04 -10.43
C ARG A 426 -5.55 -24.52 -9.04
N TRP A 427 -5.32 -23.74 -7.98
CA TRP A 427 -5.76 -24.13 -6.63
C TRP A 427 -7.28 -24.23 -6.52
N LEU A 428 -8.00 -23.26 -7.07
CA LEU A 428 -9.47 -23.27 -7.08
C LEU A 428 -9.99 -24.46 -7.89
N ARG A 429 -9.44 -24.66 -9.10
CA ARG A 429 -9.74 -25.84 -9.93
C ARG A 429 -9.32 -27.14 -9.27
N ALA A 430 -8.30 -27.19 -8.42
CA ALA A 430 -7.93 -28.41 -7.67
C ALA A 430 -8.83 -28.67 -6.45
N GLY A 431 -9.80 -27.79 -6.16
CA GLY A 431 -10.67 -27.92 -4.99
C GLY A 431 -9.99 -27.55 -3.68
N VAL A 432 -8.91 -26.76 -3.72
CA VAL A 432 -8.26 -26.26 -2.50
C VAL A 432 -9.26 -25.39 -1.73
N PRO A 433 -9.47 -25.63 -0.41
CA PRO A 433 -10.40 -24.84 0.38
C PRO A 433 -10.11 -23.34 0.27
N LEU A 434 -11.14 -22.51 0.12
CA LEU A 434 -11.00 -21.07 -0.17
C LEU A 434 -10.12 -20.32 0.84
N ARG A 435 -10.25 -20.63 2.14
CA ARG A 435 -9.38 -20.05 3.19
C ARG A 435 -7.92 -20.48 3.03
N THR A 436 -7.69 -21.73 2.63
CA THR A 436 -6.34 -22.23 2.34
C THR A 436 -5.75 -21.54 1.12
N ALA A 437 -6.51 -21.42 0.02
CA ALA A 437 -6.08 -20.70 -1.18
C ALA A 437 -5.79 -19.22 -0.89
N ALA A 438 -6.64 -18.55 -0.09
CA ALA A 438 -6.43 -17.17 0.33
C ALA A 438 -5.14 -17.02 1.16
N ARG A 439 -4.93 -17.93 2.13
CA ARG A 439 -3.71 -17.98 2.95
C ARG A 439 -2.46 -18.27 2.12
N TRP A 440 -2.52 -19.25 1.22
CA TRP A 440 -1.44 -19.55 0.28
C TRP A 440 -1.14 -18.36 -0.61
N GLY A 441 -2.14 -17.65 -1.13
CA GLY A 441 -1.93 -16.45 -1.93
C GLY A 441 -1.45 -15.24 -1.12
N GLY A 442 -1.61 -15.23 0.20
CA GLY A 442 -1.38 -14.04 1.02
C GLY A 442 -2.36 -12.92 0.67
N TRP A 443 -3.64 -13.28 0.59
CA TRP A 443 -4.77 -12.35 0.51
C TRP A 443 -5.21 -11.98 1.93
N ASN A 444 -5.67 -10.74 2.12
CA ASN A 444 -6.16 -10.28 3.43
C ASN A 444 -7.48 -10.96 3.80
N ASP A 445 -8.31 -11.28 2.81
CA ASP A 445 -9.60 -11.91 3.00
C ASP A 445 -10.01 -12.71 1.75
N VAL A 446 -10.92 -13.67 1.95
CA VAL A 446 -11.44 -14.56 0.90
C VAL A 446 -12.26 -13.80 -0.13
N ALA A 447 -13.03 -12.80 0.28
CA ALA A 447 -13.91 -12.05 -0.63
C ALA A 447 -13.10 -11.23 -1.65
N THR A 448 -11.98 -10.64 -1.23
CA THR A 448 -11.05 -9.96 -2.12
C THR A 448 -10.45 -10.94 -3.12
N MET A 449 -10.05 -12.13 -2.71
CA MET A 449 -9.59 -13.16 -3.64
C MET A 449 -10.69 -13.53 -4.65
N LEU A 450 -11.90 -13.87 -4.18
CA LEU A 450 -12.99 -14.30 -5.06
C LEU A 450 -13.41 -13.23 -6.06
N ARG A 451 -13.50 -11.96 -5.66
CA ARG A 451 -13.79 -10.84 -6.58
C ARG A 451 -12.84 -10.81 -7.79
N TRP A 452 -11.62 -11.31 -7.65
CA TRP A 452 -10.65 -11.40 -8.74
C TRP A 452 -10.79 -12.64 -9.62
N TYR A 453 -11.22 -13.76 -9.06
CA TYR A 453 -11.18 -15.05 -9.76
C TYR A 453 -12.54 -15.59 -10.18
N GLU A 454 -13.65 -15.10 -9.63
CA GLU A 454 -15.00 -15.55 -9.98
C GLU A 454 -15.28 -15.37 -11.48
N SER A 455 -14.97 -14.22 -12.07
CA SER A 455 -15.10 -14.01 -13.53
C SER A 455 -14.00 -14.65 -14.37
N ARG A 456 -12.96 -15.22 -13.73
CA ARG A 456 -11.75 -15.72 -14.41
C ARG A 456 -11.54 -17.22 -14.27
N LEU A 457 -12.60 -17.96 -13.97
CA LEU A 457 -12.65 -19.41 -14.11
C LEU A 457 -13.54 -19.78 -15.31
N PRO A 458 -13.09 -19.62 -16.58
CA PRO A 458 -13.83 -20.09 -17.72
C PRO A 458 -14.12 -21.59 -17.63
N GLY A 459 -15.37 -21.97 -17.92
CA GLY A 459 -15.84 -23.36 -17.91
C GLY A 459 -15.91 -24.00 -16.52
N ASP A 460 -15.97 -23.20 -15.45
CA ASP A 460 -16.05 -23.72 -14.07
C ASP A 460 -17.32 -24.54 -13.84
N ASP A 461 -18.44 -24.16 -14.47
CA ASP A 461 -19.70 -24.90 -14.46
C ASP A 461 -19.55 -26.29 -15.10
N VAL A 462 -18.94 -26.38 -16.28
CA VAL A 462 -18.66 -27.65 -16.98
C VAL A 462 -17.69 -28.50 -16.18
N PHE A 463 -16.63 -27.90 -15.64
CA PHE A 463 -15.62 -28.59 -14.84
C PHE A 463 -16.20 -29.09 -13.50
N ALA A 464 -17.05 -28.29 -12.84
CA ALA A 464 -17.78 -28.69 -11.65
C ALA A 464 -18.76 -29.84 -11.95
N ALA A 465 -19.50 -29.76 -13.06
CA ALA A 465 -20.38 -30.84 -13.50
C ALA A 465 -19.60 -32.16 -13.71
N GLY A 466 -18.45 -32.11 -14.39
CA GLY A 466 -17.59 -33.28 -14.58
C GLY A 466 -17.11 -33.94 -13.29
N ARG A 467 -16.91 -33.15 -12.21
CA ARG A 467 -16.60 -33.70 -10.88
C ARG A 467 -17.76 -34.36 -10.19
N MET A 468 -18.98 -33.85 -10.38
CA MET A 468 -20.18 -34.44 -9.78
C MET A 468 -20.49 -35.82 -10.39
N VAL A 469 -20.06 -36.06 -11.63
CA VAL A 469 -20.29 -37.33 -12.33
C VAL A 469 -19.35 -38.45 -11.86
N GLY A 470 -18.23 -38.13 -11.21
CA GLY A 470 -17.26 -39.11 -10.69
C GLY A 470 -16.61 -39.98 -11.78
N PRO A 471 -15.47 -40.65 -11.49
CA PRO A 471 -15.07 -41.78 -12.33
C PRO A 471 -16.13 -42.88 -12.22
N PRO A 472 -16.42 -43.64 -13.29
CA PRO A 472 -17.30 -44.81 -13.19
C PRO A 472 -16.79 -45.70 -12.06
N GLN A 473 -17.70 -46.08 -11.16
CA GLN A 473 -17.41 -47.11 -10.16
C GLN A 473 -17.12 -48.41 -10.93
N LEU A 474 -15.84 -48.78 -11.00
CA LEU A 474 -15.37 -50.07 -11.49
C LEU A 474 -15.11 -50.99 -10.32
#